data_AF-A0A965VTN1-F1
#
_entry.id   AF-A0A965VTN1-F1
#
_cell.length_a   1.000
_cell.length_b   1.000
_cell.length_c   1.000
_cell.angle_alpha   90.00
_cell.angle_beta   90.00
_cell.angle_gamma   90.00
#
_symmetry.space_group_name_H-M   'P 1'
#
loop_
_entity.id
_entity.type
_entity.pdbx_description
1 polymer ?
#
loop_
_entity_poly.entity_id
_entity_poly.type
_entity_poly.pdbx_seq_one_letter_code
_entity_poly.pdbx_strand_id
1 'polypeptide(L)'
;MLSAFMLLTALSVSNISDADLENYYWDCDTAYMKGSLGGQDMNSCLKITEQFQKLMFNDDRDAFMQYWNDNKYQQWESRGFYRL
;
A
#
# COMPACT_ATOMS: atom_id res chain seq x y z
N MET A 1 0.91 -17.48 0.26
CA MET A 1 2.31 -17.44 0.76
C MET A 1 2.81 -16.00 0.63
N LEU A 2 2.57 -15.17 1.64
CA LEU A 2 3.00 -13.75 1.72
C LEU A 2 4.14 -13.55 2.73
N SER A 3 4.77 -14.64 3.18
CA SER A 3 5.62 -14.63 4.38
C SER A 3 7.12 -14.42 4.10
N ALA A 4 7.56 -14.51 2.84
CA ALA A 4 8.98 -14.37 2.51
C ALA A 4 9.37 -13.01 1.92
N PHE A 5 8.42 -12.27 1.33
CA PHE A 5 8.72 -11.00 0.65
C PHE A 5 8.69 -9.77 1.57
N MET A 6 7.99 -9.85 2.72
CA MET A 6 7.90 -8.72 3.67
C MET A 6 9.14 -8.54 4.56
N LEU A 7 10.08 -9.51 4.60
CA LEU A 7 11.28 -9.42 5.43
C LEU A 7 12.46 -8.69 4.76
N LEU A 8 12.41 -8.44 3.46
CA LEU A 8 13.51 -7.79 2.73
C LEU A 8 13.38 -6.26 2.64
N THR A 9 12.21 -5.69 2.96
CA THR A 9 11.97 -4.24 2.82
C THR A 9 12.57 -3.39 3.96
N ALA A 10 12.99 -4.01 5.07
CA ALA A 10 13.58 -3.26 6.20
C ALA A 10 15.03 -2.82 5.97
N LEU A 11 15.75 -3.40 4.99
CA LEU A 11 17.20 -3.21 4.82
C LEU A 11 17.62 -2.58 3.48
N SER A 12 16.70 -2.29 2.55
CA SER A 12 17.06 -1.75 1.23
C SER A 12 15.95 -0.92 0.60
N VAL A 13 15.47 0.10 1.32
CA VAL A 13 14.48 1.09 0.81
C VAL A 13 15.05 1.93 -0.36
N SER A 14 16.33 1.79 -0.69
CA SER A 14 17.03 2.64 -1.66
C SER A 14 16.79 2.34 -3.15
N ASN A 15 15.95 1.37 -3.54
CA ASN A 15 15.78 0.98 -4.96
C ASN A 15 14.37 0.49 -5.37
N ILE A 16 13.32 0.75 -4.59
CA ILE A 16 11.94 0.49 -5.06
C ILE A 16 11.57 1.55 -6.09
N SER A 17 11.03 1.14 -7.24
CA SER A 17 10.49 2.08 -8.23
C SER A 17 9.17 2.69 -7.74
N ASP A 18 8.82 3.89 -8.22
CA ASP A 18 7.54 4.53 -7.87
C ASP A 18 6.34 3.63 -8.18
N ALA A 19 6.39 2.89 -9.29
CA ALA A 19 5.35 1.95 -9.69
C ALA A 19 5.24 0.75 -8.74
N ASP A 20 6.37 0.20 -8.29
CA ASP A 20 6.38 -0.89 -7.31
C ASP A 20 5.86 -0.39 -5.94
N LEU A 21 6.24 0.82 -5.54
CA LEU A 21 5.76 1.44 -4.30
C LEU A 21 4.24 1.63 -4.31
N GLU A 22 3.70 2.16 -5.41
CA GLU A 22 2.26 2.29 -5.63
C GLU A 22 1.56 0.93 -5.58
N ASN A 23 2.13 -0.08 -6.23
CA ASN A 23 1.57 -1.42 -6.21
C ASN A 23 1.54 -2.03 -4.80
N TYR A 24 2.63 -1.88 -4.03
CA TYR A 24 2.69 -2.33 -2.63
C TYR A 24 1.72 -1.57 -1.72
N TYR A 25 1.54 -0.27 -1.95
CA TYR A 25 0.54 0.52 -1.25
C TYR A 25 -0.86 -0.06 -1.46
N TRP A 26 -1.25 -0.34 -2.71
CA TRP A 26 -2.57 -0.91 -3.00
C TRP A 26 -2.76 -2.34 -2.52
N ASP A 27 -1.70 -3.14 -2.48
CA ASP A 27 -1.72 -4.46 -1.85
C ASP A 27 -2.04 -4.34 -0.35
N CYS A 28 -1.37 -3.40 0.33
CA CYS A 28 -1.60 -3.12 1.75
C CYS A 28 -2.99 -2.57 2.04
N ASP A 29 -3.46 -1.57 1.27
CA ASP A 29 -4.79 -0.99 1.42
C ASP A 29 -5.89 -2.04 1.20
N THR A 30 -5.74 -2.88 0.17
CA THR A 30 -6.69 -3.97 -0.09
C THR A 30 -6.66 -5.04 1.02
N ALA A 31 -5.48 -5.41 1.51
CA ALA A 31 -5.36 -6.38 2.61
C ALA A 31 -5.97 -5.85 3.92
N TYR A 32 -5.84 -4.55 4.18
CA TYR A 32 -6.53 -3.87 5.28
C TYR A 32 -8.05 -3.97 5.11
N MET A 33 -8.57 -3.64 3.92
CA MET A 33 -10.00 -3.72 3.63
C MET A 33 -10.57 -5.15 3.73
N LYS A 34 -9.77 -6.16 3.39
CA LYS A 34 -10.12 -7.58 3.56
C LYS A 34 -10.06 -8.06 5.02
N GLY A 35 -9.51 -7.26 5.93
CA GLY A 35 -9.25 -7.67 7.31
C GLY A 35 -8.19 -8.77 7.43
N SER A 36 -7.28 -8.88 6.45
CA SER A 36 -6.30 -9.98 6.36
C SER A 36 -4.91 -9.62 6.89
N LEU A 37 -4.73 -8.44 7.47
CA LEU A 37 -3.43 -8.00 8.02
C LEU A 37 -3.26 -8.48 9.47
N GLY A 38 -2.17 -9.21 9.74
CA GLY A 38 -1.69 -9.45 11.10
C GLY A 38 -0.96 -8.23 11.68
N GLY A 39 -0.65 -8.26 12.98
CA GLY A 39 0.00 -7.11 13.66
C GLY A 39 1.37 -6.73 13.09
N GLN A 40 2.18 -7.72 12.68
CA GLN A 40 3.47 -7.46 12.02
C GLN A 40 3.28 -6.89 10.60
N ASP A 41 2.30 -7.40 9.85
CA ASP A 41 2.00 -6.95 8.49
C ASP A 41 1.49 -5.50 8.49
N MET A 42 0.69 -5.14 9.51
CA MET A 42 0.19 -3.78 9.69
C MET A 42 1.33 -2.76 9.81
N ASN A 43 2.35 -3.05 10.61
CA ASN A 43 3.48 -2.13 10.78
C ASN A 43 4.27 -1.93 9.47
N SER A 44 4.42 -2.98 8.67
CA SER A 44 5.06 -2.87 7.34
C SER A 44 4.22 -2.05 6.38
N CYS A 45 2.90 -2.26 6.37
CA CYS A 45 1.98 -1.51 5.52
C CYS A 45 1.87 -0.03 5.88
N LEU A 46 1.99 0.32 7.16
CA LEU A 46 2.08 1.72 7.60
C LEU A 46 3.32 2.40 7.00
N LYS A 47 4.49 1.76 7.06
CA LYS A 47 5.73 2.32 6.47
C LYS A 47 5.64 2.50 4.96
N ILE A 48 5.02 1.55 4.25
CA ILE A 48 4.78 1.65 2.80
C ILE A 48 3.85 2.84 2.51
N THR A 49 2.77 2.98 3.28
CA THR A 49 1.81 4.08 3.13
C THR A 49 2.47 5.43 3.38
N GLU A 50 3.28 5.57 4.44
CA GLU A 50 4.04 6.79 4.75
C GLU A 50 5.02 7.14 3.63
N GLN A 51 5.77 6.17 3.11
CA GLN A 51 6.69 6.40 2.00
C GLN A 51 5.98 6.79 0.71
N PHE A 52 4.86 6.14 0.40
CA PHE A 52 4.05 6.45 -0.77
C PHE A 52 3.48 7.87 -0.71
N GLN A 53 2.89 8.27 0.44
CA GLN A 53 2.39 9.63 0.65
C GLN A 53 3.51 10.67 0.51
N LYS A 54 4.66 10.41 1.14
CA LYS A 54 5.79 11.32 1.09
C LYS A 54 6.37 11.49 -0.31
N LEU A 55 6.59 10.40 -1.04
CA LEU A 55 7.27 10.46 -2.34
C LEU A 55 6.36 10.89 -3.48
N MET A 56 5.11 10.42 -3.49
CA MET A 56 4.19 10.65 -4.61
C MET A 56 3.36 11.92 -4.44
N PHE A 57 3.14 12.36 -3.19
CA PHE A 57 2.28 13.50 -2.89
C PHE A 57 3.00 14.57 -2.06
N ASN A 58 4.28 14.41 -1.74
CA ASN A 58 5.03 15.34 -0.89
C ASN A 58 4.30 15.59 0.45
N ASP A 59 3.73 14.52 1.03
CA ASP A 59 2.89 14.54 2.22
C ASP A 59 1.62 15.43 2.11
N ASP A 60 1.20 15.81 0.90
CA ASP A 60 -0.08 16.46 0.64
C ASP A 60 -1.22 15.45 0.82
N ARG A 61 -1.82 15.50 2.00
CA ARG A 61 -2.92 14.62 2.40
C ARG A 61 -4.14 14.77 1.49
N ASP A 62 -4.49 15.98 1.07
CA ASP A 62 -5.71 16.20 0.31
C ASP A 62 -5.56 15.63 -1.11
N ALA A 63 -4.40 15.84 -1.74
CA ALA A 63 -4.05 15.22 -3.02
C ALA A 63 -4.05 13.69 -2.93
N PHE A 64 -3.45 13.13 -1.87
CA PHE A 64 -3.46 11.69 -1.62
C PHE A 64 -4.89 11.14 -1.45
N MET A 65 -5.74 11.79 -0.66
CA MET A 65 -7.12 11.35 -0.43
C MET A 65 -7.97 11.42 -1.69
N GLN A 66 -7.76 12.44 -2.54
CA GLN A 66 -8.41 12.53 -3.84
C GLN A 66 -7.98 11.36 -4.72
N TYR A 67 -6.67 11.13 -4.88
CA TYR A 67 -6.13 10.00 -5.63
C TYR A 67 -6.68 8.66 -5.13
N TRP A 68 -6.69 8.43 -3.81
CA TRP A 68 -7.24 7.21 -3.24
C TRP A 68 -8.73 7.06 -3.59
N ASN A 69 -9.51 8.12 -3.43
CA ASN A 69 -10.95 8.08 -3.69
C ASN A 69 -11.26 7.73 -5.15
N ASP A 70 -10.47 8.27 -6.08
CA ASP A 70 -10.65 8.09 -7.52
C ASP A 70 -10.27 6.67 -7.96
N ASN A 71 -9.35 5.99 -7.26
CA ASN A 71 -8.76 4.72 -7.70
C ASN A 71 -9.22 3.49 -6.88
N LYS A 72 -9.65 3.68 -5.62
CA LYS A 72 -9.81 2.57 -4.66
C LYS A 72 -10.65 1.42 -5.17
N TYR A 73 -11.78 1.69 -5.83
CA TYR A 73 -12.68 0.60 -6.28
C TYR A 73 -12.02 -0.26 -7.35
N GLN A 74 -11.36 0.36 -8.33
CA GLN A 74 -10.65 -0.37 -9.38
C GLN A 74 -9.48 -1.17 -8.80
N GLN A 75 -8.73 -0.58 -7.87
CA GLN A 75 -7.55 -1.21 -7.28
C GLN A 75 -7.90 -2.35 -6.34
N TRP A 76 -9.02 -2.24 -5.62
CA TRP A 76 -9.60 -3.30 -4.83
C TRP A 76 -10.11 -4.44 -5.69
N GLU A 77 -10.88 -4.13 -6.72
CA GLU A 77 -11.46 -5.13 -7.62
C GLU A 77 -10.36 -5.94 -8.33
N SER A 78 -9.34 -5.28 -8.87
CA SER A 78 -8.20 -5.95 -9.52
C SER A 78 -7.42 -6.86 -8.58
N ARG A 79 -7.49 -6.62 -7.27
CA ARG A 79 -6.91 -7.45 -6.20
C ARG A 79 -7.91 -8.38 -5.54
N GLY A 80 -9.10 -8.55 -6.12
CA GLY A 80 -10.12 -9.49 -5.67
C GLY A 80 -10.81 -9.09 -4.36
N PHE A 81 -10.94 -7.80 -4.07
CA PHE A 81 -11.87 -7.27 -3.08
C PHE A 81 -13.03 -6.58 -3.81
N TYR A 82 -14.23 -7.14 -3.69
CA TYR A 82 -15.46 -6.58 -4.25
C TYR A 82 -16.27 -5.98 -3.11
N ARG A 83 -16.52 -4.68 -3.17
CA ARG A 83 -17.37 -4.02 -2.20
C ARG A 83 -18.82 -4.44 -2.45
N LEU A 84 -19.47 -5.03 -1.44
CA LEU A 84 -20.91 -5.30 -1.42
C LEU A 84 -21.70 -3.99 -1.31
#